data_AF-A0A535KQW9-F1
#
_entry.id   AF-A0A535KQW9-F1
#
_cell.length_a   1.000
_cell.length_b   1.000
_cell.length_c   1.000
_cell.angle_alpha   90.00
_cell.angle_beta   90.00
_cell.angle_gamma   90.00
#
_symmetry.space_group_name_H-M   'P 1'
#
loop_
_entity.id
_entity.type
_entity.pdbx_description
1 polymer ?
#
loop_
_entity_poly.entity_id
_entity_poly.type
_entity_poly.pdbx_seq_one_letter_code
_entity_poly.pdbx_strand_id
1 'polypeptide(L)' 'MSMSPQPIAPIPAETRRLAWRVNPKGTLIMRVRDRLGSLYQDEDFVALYPASGQP' A
#
# COMPACT_ATOMS: atom_id res chain seq x y z
N MET A 1 -4.83 -19.24 11.03
CA MET A 1 -5.31 -17.93 10.51
C MET A 1 -5.51 -18.07 9.01
N SER A 2 -6.58 -17.52 8.44
CA SER A 2 -6.78 -17.34 6.99
C SER A 2 -6.56 -15.88 6.60
N MET A 3 -6.30 -15.62 5.33
CA MET A 3 -6.11 -14.28 4.78
C MET A 3 -7.37 -13.82 4.05
N SER A 4 -7.72 -12.54 4.22
CA SER A 4 -8.79 -11.88 3.47
C SER A 4 -8.18 -10.71 2.71
N PRO A 5 -7.98 -10.82 1.39
CA PRO A 5 -7.29 -9.79 0.62
C PRO A 5 -8.00 -8.45 0.65
N GLN A 6 -7.24 -7.39 0.94
CA GLN A 6 -7.73 -6.03 0.89
C GLN A 6 -6.85 -5.18 -0.02
N PRO A 7 -7.43 -4.47 -1.00
CA PRO A 7 -6.65 -3.62 -1.87
C PRO A 7 -6.09 -2.43 -1.06
N ILE A 8 -4.83 -2.10 -1.31
CA ILE A 8 -4.25 -0.86 -0.80
C ILE A 8 -4.89 0.31 -1.55
N ALA A 9 -5.73 1.08 -0.87
CA ALA A 9 -6.39 2.24 -1.44
C ALA A 9 -5.36 3.27 -1.98
N PRO A 10 -5.70 4.00 -3.06
CA PRO A 10 -4.86 5.08 -3.55
C PRO A 10 -4.74 6.18 -2.49
N ILE A 11 -3.61 6.88 -2.49
CA ILE A 11 -3.45 8.06 -1.64
C ILE A 11 -4.39 9.15 -2.17
N PRO A 12 -5.27 9.73 -1.33
CA PRO A 12 -6.12 10.83 -1.76
C PRO A 12 -5.30 11.99 -2.34
N ALA A 13 -5.79 12.58 -3.44
CA ALA A 13 -5.06 13.63 -4.16
C ALA A 13 -4.69 14.82 -3.25
N GLU A 14 -5.57 15.19 -2.32
CA GLU A 14 -5.35 16.28 -1.38
C GLU A 14 -4.22 15.97 -0.39
N THR A 15 -4.18 14.75 0.13
CA THR A 15 -3.09 14.27 1.00
C THR A 15 -1.75 14.33 0.28
N ARG A 16 -1.70 13.89 -0.99
CA ARG A 16 -0.49 13.98 -1.82
C ARG A 16 -0.03 15.42 -2.01
N ARG A 17 -0.96 16.34 -2.32
CA ARG A 17 -0.67 17.77 -2.48
C ARG A 17 -0.10 18.38 -1.20
N LEU A 18 -0.74 18.12 -0.06
CA LEU A 18 -0.29 18.63 1.23
C LEU A 18 1.10 18.10 1.59
N ALA A 19 1.34 16.79 1.42
CA ALA A 19 2.63 16.16 1.72
C ALA A 19 3.79 16.81 0.95
N TRP A 20 3.62 17.10 -0.34
CA TRP A 20 4.63 17.80 -1.15
C TRP A 20 4.79 19.28 -0.79
N ARG A 21 3.72 19.93 -0.30
CA ARG A 21 3.81 21.32 0.17
C ARG A 21 4.60 21.44 1.48
N VAL A 22 4.38 20.53 2.43
CA VAL A 22 5.07 20.56 3.74
C VAL A 22 6.49 19.97 3.67
N ASN A 23 6.76 19.09 2.71
CA ASN A 23 8.08 18.54 2.47
C ASN A 23 8.50 18.69 0.99
N PRO A 24 8.91 19.90 0.56
CA PRO A 24 9.21 20.18 -0.84
C PRO A 24 10.34 19.35 -1.44
N LYS A 25 11.28 18.86 -0.61
CA LYS A 25 12.37 17.97 -1.06
C LYS A 25 11.94 16.50 -1.13
N GLY A 26 10.79 16.16 -0.54
CA GLY A 26 10.27 14.82 -0.40
C GLY A 26 11.15 13.91 0.47
N THR A 27 10.53 13.00 1.21
CA THR A 27 11.27 11.88 1.82
C THR A 27 11.59 10.82 0.77
N LEU A 28 12.47 9.87 1.11
CA LEU A 28 12.72 8.70 0.28
C LEU A 28 11.41 7.93 0.00
N ILE A 29 10.60 7.71 1.03
CA ILE A 29 9.35 6.94 0.92
C ILE A 29 8.32 7.64 0.04
N MET A 30 8.22 8.98 0.09
CA MET A 30 7.34 9.73 -0.82
C MET A 30 7.72 9.49 -2.28
N ARG A 31 9.02 9.58 -2.61
CA ARG A 31 9.51 9.36 -3.97
C ARG A 31 9.35 7.92 -4.44
N VAL A 32 9.58 6.95 -3.54
CA VAL A 32 9.32 5.53 -3.80
C VAL A 32 7.85 5.31 -4.12
N ARG A 33 6.94 5.84 -3.29
CA ARG A 33 5.50 5.70 -3.49
C ARG A 33 5.01 6.35 -4.78
N ASP A 34 5.50 7.55 -5.13
CA ASP A 34 5.09 8.23 -6.37
C ASP A 34 5.65 7.57 -7.63
N ARG A 35 6.82 6.93 -7.55
CA ARG A 35 7.49 6.32 -8.72
C ARG A 35 7.14 4.86 -8.93
N LEU A 36 6.98 4.09 -7.86
CA LEU A 36 6.74 2.65 -7.91
C LEU A 36 5.30 2.26 -7.59
N GLY A 37 4.51 3.16 -6.98
CA GLY A 37 3.13 2.87 -6.61
C GLY A 37 3.01 1.83 -5.49
N SER A 38 2.09 0.88 -5.65
CA SER A 38 2.03 -0.32 -4.79
C SER A 38 2.94 -1.39 -5.37
N LEU A 39 3.89 -1.87 -4.57
CA LEU A 39 4.84 -2.92 -4.96
C LEU A 39 4.29 -4.32 -4.76
N TYR A 40 3.48 -4.49 -3.72
CA TYR A 40 2.85 -5.74 -3.35
C TYR A 40 1.38 -5.49 -3.05
N GLN A 41 0.55 -6.46 -3.39
CA GLN A 41 -0.85 -6.51 -3.04
C GLN A 41 -1.12 -7.79 -2.28
N ASP A 42 -2.19 -7.78 -1.49
CA ASP A 42 -2.59 -8.94 -0.70
C ASP A 42 -2.79 -10.20 -1.58
N GLU A 43 -3.29 -10.02 -2.80
CA GLU A 43 -3.47 -11.08 -3.79
C GLU A 43 -2.18 -11.85 -4.11
N ASP A 44 -1.01 -11.19 -4.03
CA ASP A 44 0.29 -11.81 -4.30
C ASP A 44 0.63 -12.92 -3.29
N PHE A 45 0.00 -12.90 -2.12
CA PHE A 45 0.29 -13.81 -1.00
C PHE A 45 -0.84 -14.77 -0.67
N VAL A 46 -1.99 -14.69 -1.34
CA VAL A 46 -3.18 -15.53 -1.05
C VAL A 46 -2.82 -17.02 -1.01
N ALA A 47 -1.99 -17.47 -1.93
CA ALA A 47 -1.58 -18.88 -2.02
C ALA A 47 -0.75 -19.37 -0.82
N LEU A 48 -0.24 -18.47 0.02
CA LEU A 48 0.55 -18.79 1.22
C LEU A 48 -0.33 -19.00 2.46
N TYR A 49 -1.63 -18.71 2.39
CA TYR A 49 -2.56 -18.83 3.50
C TYR A 49 -3.62 -19.91 3.24
N PRO A 50 -4.02 -20.67 4.26
CA PRO A 50 -5.14 -21.61 4.13
C PRO A 50 -6.45 -20.84 3.91
N ALA A 51 -7.35 -21.43 3.12
CA ALA A 51 -8.64 -20.83 2.78
C ALA A 51 -9.53 -20.57 4.02
N SER A 52 -9.40 -21.41 5.04
CA SER A 52 -10.08 -21.26 6.33
C SER A 52 -9.07 -21.19 7.47
N GLY A 53 -9.41 -20.43 8.52
CA GLY A 53 -8.63 -20.37 9.75
C GLY A 53 -8.56 -21.73 10.47
N GLN A 54 -7.79 -21.78 11.56
CA GLN A 54 -7.89 -22.93 12.48
C GLN A 54 -9.26 -22.89 13.17
N PRO A 55 -9.89 -24.04 13.44
CA PRO A 55 -11.10 -24.13 14.24
C PRO A 55 -10.90 -23.59 15.66
#